data_AF-A0A7C7MD13-F1
#
_entry.id   AF-A0A7C7MD13-F1
#
_cell.length_a   1.000
_cell.length_b   1.000
_cell.length_c   1.000
_cell.angle_alpha   90.00
_cell.angle_beta   90.00
_cell.angle_gamma   90.00
#
_symmetry.space_group_name_H-M   'P 1'
#
loop_
_entity.id
_entity.type
_entity.pdbx_description
1 polymer ?
#
loop_
_entity_poly.entity_id
_entity_poly.type
_entity_poly.pdbx_seq_one_letter_code
_entity_poly.pdbx_strand_id
1 'polypeptide(L)'
;MSGRLRVFGVAFALAVLISCATMPPLQEMSNARQTIAAAKEFSDEAKNNKRILEAERLLARAERRIEVNLYEAARLDAVRAQSEAIDYLEEALIDDLDVTDSPEPD
;
A
#
# COMPACT_ATOMS: atom_id res chain seq x y z
N MET A 1 -42.85 -22.77 -11.89
CA MET A 1 -41.41 -22.95 -11.57
C MET A 1 -40.58 -21.67 -11.79
N SER A 2 -40.97 -20.76 -12.68
CA SER A 2 -40.20 -19.53 -13.01
C SER A 2 -40.09 -18.46 -11.91
N GLY A 3 -41.06 -18.37 -10.98
CA GLY A 3 -41.00 -17.41 -9.87
C GLY A 3 -39.90 -17.74 -8.85
N ARG A 4 -39.71 -19.03 -8.55
CA ARG A 4 -38.64 -19.50 -7.67
C ARG A 4 -37.26 -19.23 -8.26
N LEU A 5 -37.10 -19.46 -9.57
CA LEU A 5 -35.84 -19.21 -10.28
C LEU A 5 -35.45 -17.72 -10.31
N ARG A 6 -36.44 -16.82 -10.43
CA ARG A 6 -36.22 -15.36 -10.33
C ARG A 6 -35.81 -14.93 -8.92
N VAL A 7 -36.44 -15.47 -7.89
CA VAL A 7 -36.08 -15.18 -6.49
C VAL A 7 -34.65 -15.66 -6.18
N PHE A 8 -34.27 -16.85 -6.67
CA PHE A 8 -32.90 -17.35 -6.54
C PHE A 8 -31.88 -16.47 -7.28
N GLY A 9 -32.20 -15.98 -8.48
CA GLY A 9 -31.33 -15.07 -9.24
C GLY A 9 -31.10 -13.72 -8.53
N VAL A 10 -32.16 -13.13 -7.97
CA VAL A 10 -32.07 -11.87 -7.21
C VAL A 10 -31.29 -12.06 -5.91
N ALA A 11 -31.50 -13.17 -5.20
CA ALA A 11 -30.76 -13.49 -3.99
C ALA A 11 -29.25 -13.69 -4.25
N PHE A 12 -28.89 -14.35 -5.35
CA PHE A 12 -27.49 -14.53 -5.74
C PHE A 12 -26.81 -13.20 -6.09
N ALA A 13 -27.50 -12.32 -6.83
CA ALA A 13 -26.99 -10.99 -7.17
C ALA A 13 -26.75 -10.13 -5.91
N LEU A 14 -27.66 -10.19 -4.92
CA LEU A 14 -27.50 -9.49 -3.64
C LEU A 14 -26.32 -10.03 -2.81
N ALA A 15 -26.07 -11.34 -2.83
CA ALA A 15 -24.97 -11.94 -2.08
C ALA A 15 -23.58 -11.53 -2.60
N VAL A 16 -23.43 -11.37 -3.92
CA VAL A 16 -22.17 -10.94 -4.54
C VAL A 16 -21.78 -9.51 -4.13
N LEU A 17 -22.77 -8.61 -4.01
CA LEU A 17 -22.54 -7.20 -3.69
C LEU A 17 -22.06 -6.95 -2.26
N ILE A 18 -22.31 -7.87 -1.31
CA ILE A 18 -21.95 -7.70 0.10
C ILE A 18 -20.50 -8.15 0.38
N SER A 19 -19.86 -8.92 -0.52
CA SER A 19 -18.54 -9.53 -0.24
C SER A 19 -17.33 -8.59 -0.35
N CYS A 20 -17.48 -7.40 -0.95
CA CYS A 20 -16.33 -6.51 -1.20
C CYS A 20 -15.80 -5.77 0.05
N ALA A 21 -16.51 -5.79 1.19
CA ALA A 21 -16.11 -5.03 2.39
C ALA A 21 -15.38 -5.85 3.46
N THR A 22 -15.27 -7.18 3.30
CA THR A 22 -14.80 -8.09 4.37
C THR A 22 -13.55 -8.89 4.02
N MET A 23 -12.86 -8.55 2.92
CA MET A 23 -11.65 -9.24 2.48
C MET A 23 -10.35 -8.53 2.91
N PRO A 24 -9.24 -9.27 3.05
CA PRO A 24 -7.91 -8.69 3.23
C PRO A 24 -7.54 -7.69 2.12
N PRO A 25 -6.86 -6.58 2.44
CA PRO A 25 -6.51 -5.52 1.48
C PRO A 25 -5.27 -5.89 0.65
N LEU A 26 -5.37 -6.92 -0.20
CA LEU A 26 -4.21 -7.47 -0.93
C LEU A 26 -3.54 -6.45 -1.86
N GLN A 27 -4.33 -5.53 -2.42
CA GLN A 27 -3.83 -4.56 -3.38
C GLN A 27 -3.01 -3.47 -2.69
N GLU A 28 -3.51 -2.94 -1.58
CA GLU A 28 -2.85 -1.93 -0.76
C GLU A 28 -1.55 -2.48 -0.16
N MET A 29 -1.57 -3.73 0.31
CA MET A 29 -0.36 -4.42 0.80
C MET A 29 0.70 -4.57 -0.31
N SER A 30 0.27 -4.96 -1.52
CA SER A 30 1.16 -5.12 -2.67
C SER A 30 1.76 -3.79 -3.11
N ASN A 31 0.94 -2.75 -3.20
CA ASN A 31 1.39 -1.40 -3.54
C ASN A 31 2.43 -0.90 -2.53
N ALA A 32 2.16 -1.03 -1.23
CA ALA A 32 3.10 -0.65 -0.18
C ALA A 32 4.45 -1.40 -0.31
N ARG A 33 4.42 -2.72 -0.54
CA ARG A 33 5.64 -3.52 -0.75
C ARG A 33 6.44 -3.05 -1.95
N GLN A 34 5.77 -2.82 -3.08
CA GLN A 34 6.42 -2.36 -4.31
C GLN A 34 7.03 -0.98 -4.14
N THR A 35 6.34 -0.04 -3.48
CA THR A 35 6.87 1.30 -3.22
C THR A 35 8.07 1.27 -2.28
N ILE A 36 8.03 0.48 -1.20
CA ILE A 36 9.19 0.32 -0.29
C ILE A 36 10.38 -0.30 -1.03
N ALA A 37 10.14 -1.29 -1.90
CA ALA A 37 11.19 -1.88 -2.71
C ALA A 37 11.79 -0.86 -3.69
N ALA A 38 10.96 -0.09 -4.38
CA ALA A 38 11.40 0.98 -5.27
C ALA A 38 12.23 2.04 -4.54
N ALA A 39 11.81 2.46 -3.35
CA ALA A 39 12.58 3.39 -2.52
C ALA A 39 13.97 2.86 -2.18
N LYS A 40 14.09 1.57 -1.84
CA LYS A 40 15.38 0.93 -1.54
C LYS A 40 16.25 0.68 -2.75
N GLU A 41 15.66 0.59 -3.93
CA GLU A 41 16.38 0.48 -5.20
C GLU A 41 16.85 1.85 -5.69
N PHE A 42 16.10 2.92 -5.39
CA PHE A 42 16.45 4.29 -5.75
C PHE A 42 17.72 4.79 -5.05
N SER A 43 17.91 4.49 -3.76
CA SER A 43 19.09 4.92 -3.00
C SER A 43 19.46 3.93 -1.90
N ASP A 44 20.77 3.73 -1.69
CA ASP A 44 21.28 2.90 -0.60
C ASP A 44 20.98 3.50 0.78
N GLU A 45 20.81 4.82 0.87
CA GLU A 45 20.48 5.51 2.12
C GLU A 45 19.06 5.20 2.60
N ALA A 46 18.18 4.80 1.69
CA ALA A 46 16.79 4.44 1.99
C ALA A 46 16.69 3.39 3.11
N LYS A 47 17.64 2.45 3.18
CA LYS A 47 17.66 1.37 4.19
C LYS A 47 17.70 1.89 5.63
N ASN A 48 18.29 3.07 5.85
CA ASN A 48 18.42 3.71 7.16
C ASN A 48 17.54 4.95 7.31
N ASN A 49 16.79 5.32 6.28
CA ASN A 49 15.92 6.50 6.32
C ASN A 49 14.72 6.26 7.25
N LYS A 50 14.40 7.26 8.08
CA LYS A 50 13.32 7.17 9.08
C LYS A 50 11.95 6.88 8.47
N ARG A 51 11.65 7.44 7.29
CA ARG A 51 10.37 7.24 6.59
C ARG A 51 10.24 5.80 6.09
N ILE A 52 11.31 5.26 5.52
CA ILE A 52 11.33 3.87 5.05
C ILE A 52 11.23 2.88 6.21
N LEU A 53 11.95 3.14 7.32
CA LEU A 53 11.82 2.31 8.53
C LEU A 53 10.40 2.35 9.12
N GLU A 54 9.74 3.52 9.10
CA GLU A 54 8.35 3.63 9.54
C GLU A 54 7.38 2.92 8.57
N ALA A 55 7.62 3.03 7.25
CA ALA A 55 6.85 2.32 6.25
C ALA A 55 6.89 0.80 6.46
N GLU A 56 8.08 0.24 6.70
CA GLU A 56 8.23 -1.18 7.02
C GLU A 56 7.54 -1.57 8.32
N ARG A 57 7.64 -0.73 9.36
CA ARG A 57 6.99 -0.98 10.65
C ARG A 57 5.47 -0.99 10.53
N LEU A 58 4.92 -0.07 9.73
CA LEU A 58 3.49 0.01 9.42
C LEU A 58 3.05 -1.21 8.60
N LEU A 59 3.81 -1.61 7.58
CA LEU A 59 3.50 -2.79 6.79
C LEU A 59 3.52 -4.07 7.64
N ALA A 60 4.53 -4.26 8.49
CA ALA A 60 4.58 -5.38 9.43
C ALA A 60 3.43 -5.36 10.45
N ARG A 61 2.94 -4.16 10.82
CA ARG A 61 1.75 -4.02 11.67
C ARG A 61 0.48 -4.40 10.91
N ALA A 62 0.37 -4.02 9.64
CA ALA A 62 -0.73 -4.41 8.77
C ALA A 62 -0.82 -5.94 8.63
N GLU A 63 0.32 -6.62 8.43
CA GLU A 63 0.39 -8.09 8.36
C GLU A 63 -0.16 -8.75 9.63
N ARG A 64 0.28 -8.31 10.81
CA ARG A 64 -0.26 -8.82 12.09
C ARG A 64 -1.76 -8.55 12.26
N ARG A 65 -2.27 -7.43 11.72
CA ARG A 65 -3.70 -7.12 11.77
C ARG A 65 -4.51 -8.02 10.84
N ILE A 66 -3.97 -8.44 9.71
CA ILE A 66 -4.59 -9.44 8.82
C ILE A 66 -4.75 -10.77 9.56
N GLU A 67 -3.75 -11.21 10.33
CA GLU A 67 -3.78 -12.46 11.10
C GLU A 67 -4.95 -12.54 12.10
N VAL A 68 -5.40 -11.38 12.61
CA VAL A 68 -6.52 -11.27 13.55
C VAL A 68 -7.80 -10.70 12.91
N ASN A 69 -7.91 -10.73 11.58
CA ASN A 69 -9.07 -10.26 10.79
C ASN A 69 -9.40 -8.76 10.94
N LEU A 70 -8.45 -7.93 11.38
CA LEU A 70 -8.61 -6.47 11.49
C LEU A 70 -8.29 -5.80 10.15
N TYR A 71 -9.05 -6.14 9.09
CA TYR A 71 -8.72 -5.76 7.71
C TYR A 71 -8.76 -4.26 7.44
N GLU A 72 -9.70 -3.52 8.03
CA GLU A 72 -9.75 -2.06 7.88
C GLU A 72 -8.49 -1.41 8.47
N ALA A 73 -8.13 -1.82 9.68
CA ALA A 73 -6.94 -1.32 10.35
C ALA A 73 -5.66 -1.73 9.61
N ALA A 74 -5.62 -2.93 9.00
CA ALA A 74 -4.51 -3.34 8.14
C ALA A 74 -4.41 -2.47 6.88
N ARG A 75 -5.54 -2.15 6.26
CA ARG A 75 -5.59 -1.31 5.05
C ARG A 75 -5.04 0.08 5.32
N LEU A 76 -5.45 0.70 6.43
CA LEU A 76 -4.96 2.02 6.83
C LEU A 76 -3.45 2.01 7.10
N ASP A 77 -2.94 0.97 7.77
CA ASP A 77 -1.50 0.83 7.98
C ASP A 77 -0.75 0.65 6.65
N ALA A 78 -1.28 -0.14 5.71
CA ALA A 78 -0.68 -0.37 4.39
C ALA A 78 -0.64 0.90 3.53
N VAL A 79 -1.75 1.65 3.47
CA VAL A 79 -1.82 2.92 2.75
C VAL A 79 -0.85 3.94 3.37
N ARG A 80 -0.76 3.99 4.69
CA ARG A 80 0.21 4.88 5.36
C ARG A 80 1.65 4.45 5.09
N ALA A 81 1.94 3.16 5.09
CA ALA A 81 3.26 2.64 4.73
C ALA A 81 3.65 3.05 3.31
N GLN A 82 2.72 2.93 2.36
CA GLN A 82 2.91 3.39 1.00
C GLN A 82 3.21 4.89 0.96
N SER A 83 2.43 5.71 1.66
CA SER A 83 2.62 7.17 1.69
C SER A 83 4.00 7.56 2.22
N GLU A 84 4.48 6.96 3.32
CA GLU A 84 5.81 7.27 3.86
C GLU A 84 6.93 6.94 2.86
N ALA A 85 6.78 5.87 2.08
CA ALA A 85 7.73 5.49 1.05
C ALA A 85 7.66 6.39 -0.20
N ILE A 86 6.47 6.89 -0.57
CA ILE A 86 6.31 7.90 -1.62
C ILE A 86 6.98 9.20 -1.20
N ASP A 87 6.70 9.69 0.01
CA ASP A 87 7.29 10.94 0.52
C ASP A 87 8.83 10.87 0.48
N TYR A 88 9.42 9.72 0.81
CA TYR A 88 10.87 9.52 0.68
C TYR A 88 11.35 9.61 -0.77
N LEU A 89 10.66 8.95 -1.70
CA LEU A 89 11.03 8.99 -3.12
C LEU A 89 10.92 10.39 -3.69
N GLU A 90 9.89 11.16 -3.31
CA GLU A 90 9.74 12.54 -3.73
C GLU A 90 10.89 13.41 -3.22
N GLU A 91 11.25 13.29 -1.95
CA GLU A 91 12.36 14.04 -1.35
C GLU A 91 13.72 13.64 -1.97
N ALA A 92 13.96 12.35 -2.15
CA ALA A 92 15.19 11.85 -2.75
C ALA A 92 15.32 12.21 -4.24
N LEU A 93 14.20 12.29 -4.98
CA LEU A 93 14.19 12.76 -6.36
C LEU A 93 14.49 14.26 -6.44
N ILE A 94 13.95 15.07 -5.53
CA ILE A 94 14.24 16.52 -5.48
C ILE A 94 15.72 16.75 -5.20
N ASP A 95 16.30 16.00 -4.26
CA ASP A 95 17.74 16.06 -3.93
C ASP A 95 18.62 15.71 -5.14
N ASP A 96 18.29 14.63 -5.86
CA ASP A 96 19.01 14.23 -7.08
C ASP A 96 18.95 15.33 -8.17
N LEU A 97 17.81 15.99 -8.33
CA LEU A 97 17.66 17.09 -9.28
C LEU A 97 18.48 18.34 -8.91
N ASP A 98 18.59 18.69 -7.62
CA ASP A 98 19.39 19.84 -7.15
C ASP A 98 20.90 19.62 -7.39
N VAL A 99 21.37 18.38 -7.29
CA VAL A 99 22.76 18.03 -7.62
C VAL A 99 23.06 18.27 -9.11
N THR A 100 22.09 18.04 -10.00
CA THR A 100 22.30 18.19 -11.46
C THR A 100 22.32 19.64 -11.96
N ASP A 101 21.73 20.59 -11.21
CA ASP A 101 21.69 22.01 -11.57
C ASP A 101 22.87 22.83 -10.98
N SER A 102 23.76 22.18 -10.22
CA SER A 102 24.97 22.82 -9.68
C SER A 102 26.03 23.03 -10.79
N PRO A 103 26.61 24.24 -10.96
CA PRO A 103 27.58 24.50 -12.02
C PRO A 103 28.82 23.62 -11.87
N GLU A 104 29.24 23.00 -12.97
CA GLU A 104 30.50 22.25 -13.09
C GLU A 104 31.66 23.10 -12.55
N PRO A 105 32.50 22.60 -11.61
CA PRO A 105 33.68 23.33 -11.18
C PRO A 105 34.70 23.37 -12.33
N ASP A 106 35.03 24.59 -12.77
CA ASP A 106 36.07 24.91 -13.77
C ASP A 106 37.44 24.26 -13.47
#